data_AF-L8GH91-F1
#
_entry.id   AF-L8GH91-F1
#
_cell.length_a   1.000
_cell.length_b   1.000
_cell.length_c   1.000
_cell.angle_alpha   90.00
_cell.angle_beta   90.00
_cell.angle_gamma   90.00
#
_symmetry.space_group_name_H-M   'P 1'
#
loop_
_entity.id
_entity.type
_entity.pdbx_description
1 polymer ?
#
loop_
_entity_poly.entity_id
_entity_poly.type
_entity_poly.pdbx_seq_one_letter_code
_entity_poly.pdbx_strand_id
1 'polypeptide(L)'
;MGRRRQRTAQPQQHRHHSVVNTNDKRFWCPDCDLKTGAQFRLDKHREKKGPLVAKFSCPGCSFTWTSAHAYCSHYQQCKRCKGKAYPHRAEYKKKKEEEDDEEEEKPKKPHLAPLCERCKSGLECSAAEQDDLASMFQGLRV
;
A
#
# COMPACT_ATOMS: atom_id res chain seq x y z
N MET A 1 -3.80 -45.46 -36.43
CA MET A 1 -4.65 -44.30 -36.06
C MET A 1 -4.99 -44.38 -34.56
N GLY A 2 -4.08 -43.97 -33.66
CA GLY A 2 -4.28 -44.03 -32.21
C GLY A 2 -4.53 -42.64 -31.63
N ARG A 3 -5.72 -42.39 -31.08
CA ARG A 3 -6.16 -41.07 -30.60
C ARG A 3 -5.38 -40.64 -29.34
N ARG A 4 -4.63 -39.53 -29.45
CA ARG A 4 -3.91 -38.86 -28.36
C ARG A 4 -4.93 -38.28 -27.37
N ARG A 5 -5.06 -38.88 -26.17
CA ARG A 5 -5.85 -38.30 -25.08
C ARG A 5 -5.15 -37.04 -24.58
N GLN A 6 -5.80 -35.89 -24.75
CA GLN A 6 -5.35 -34.62 -24.17
C GLN A 6 -5.47 -34.73 -22.65
N ARG A 7 -4.33 -34.60 -21.94
CA ARG A 7 -4.32 -34.41 -20.49
C ARG A 7 -4.80 -32.99 -20.22
N THR A 8 -6.05 -32.85 -19.81
CA THR A 8 -6.51 -31.59 -19.21
C THR A 8 -5.94 -31.52 -17.79
N ALA A 9 -5.01 -30.59 -17.57
CA ALA A 9 -4.55 -30.25 -16.23
C ALA A 9 -5.72 -29.58 -15.49
N GLN A 10 -6.40 -30.36 -14.64
CA GLN A 10 -7.42 -29.84 -13.75
C GLN A 10 -6.73 -28.91 -12.72
N PRO A 11 -7.15 -27.65 -12.54
CA PRO A 11 -6.59 -26.80 -11.50
C PRO A 11 -6.93 -27.43 -10.15
N GLN A 12 -5.89 -27.83 -9.40
CA GLN A 12 -6.03 -28.33 -8.04
C GLN A 12 -6.65 -27.20 -7.20
N GLN A 13 -7.95 -27.32 -6.94
CA GLN A 13 -8.64 -26.43 -6.02
C GLN A 13 -8.13 -26.77 -4.62
N HIS A 14 -7.11 -26.04 -4.16
CA HIS A 14 -6.67 -26.08 -2.77
C HIS A 14 -7.83 -25.63 -1.90
N ARG A 15 -8.57 -26.59 -1.35
CA ARG A 15 -9.56 -26.37 -0.32
C ARG A 15 -8.83 -25.88 0.93
N HIS A 16 -8.69 -24.58 1.08
CA HIS A 16 -8.33 -23.97 2.35
C HIS A 16 -9.54 -24.09 3.29
N HIS A 17 -9.69 -25.26 3.91
CA HIS A 17 -10.48 -25.37 5.12
C HIS A 17 -9.82 -24.48 6.17
N SER A 18 -10.51 -23.44 6.62
CA SER A 18 -10.18 -22.77 7.87
C SER A 18 -10.48 -23.74 9.02
N VAL A 19 -9.50 -24.59 9.35
CA VAL A 19 -9.52 -25.35 10.59
C VAL A 19 -9.19 -24.37 11.70
N VAL A 20 -10.23 -23.79 12.32
CA VAL A 20 -10.07 -23.19 13.64
C VAL A 20 -9.91 -24.37 14.59
N ASN A 21 -8.68 -24.76 14.88
CA ASN A 21 -8.40 -25.69 15.97
C ASN A 21 -8.70 -24.95 17.27
N THR A 22 -9.89 -25.19 17.83
CA THR A 22 -10.43 -24.53 19.02
C THR A 22 -9.68 -24.84 20.34
N ASN A 23 -8.53 -25.51 20.27
CA ASN A 23 -7.63 -25.75 21.41
C ASN A 23 -6.17 -25.31 21.17
N ASP A 24 -5.85 -24.70 20.02
CA ASP A 24 -4.49 -24.32 19.65
C ASP A 24 -4.39 -22.78 19.60
N LYS A 25 -3.86 -22.16 20.65
CA LYS A 25 -3.71 -20.68 20.81
C LYS A 25 -2.69 -20.07 19.83
N ARG A 26 -2.49 -20.63 18.64
CA ARG A 26 -1.61 -20.09 17.62
C ARG A 26 -2.45 -19.34 16.59
N PHE A 27 -2.13 -18.07 16.42
CA PHE A 27 -2.63 -17.20 15.36
C PHE A 27 -1.72 -17.35 14.14
N TRP A 28 -2.27 -17.36 12.94
CA TRP A 28 -1.47 -17.40 11.72
C TRP A 28 -1.94 -16.34 10.73
N CYS A 29 -1.02 -15.87 9.92
CA CYS A 29 -1.33 -14.95 8.84
C CYS A 29 -2.01 -15.75 7.71
N PRO A 30 -3.19 -15.36 7.20
CA PRO A 30 -3.78 -16.02 6.03
C PRO A 30 -3.10 -15.63 4.71
N ASP A 31 -2.26 -14.61 4.78
CA ASP A 31 -1.62 -13.97 3.64
C ASP A 31 -0.14 -14.42 3.48
N CYS A 32 0.43 -15.11 4.48
CA CYS A 32 1.74 -15.76 4.44
C CYS A 32 1.86 -16.87 5.51
N ASP A 33 2.87 -17.73 5.46
CA ASP A 33 3.02 -18.85 6.39
C ASP A 33 3.44 -18.49 7.84
N LEU A 34 3.37 -17.21 8.25
CA LEU A 34 3.73 -16.81 9.61
C LEU A 34 2.71 -17.36 10.62
N LYS A 35 3.22 -18.09 11.63
CA LYS A 35 2.47 -18.53 12.80
C LYS A 35 3.03 -17.86 14.06
N THR A 36 2.16 -17.38 14.94
CA THR A 36 2.52 -16.70 16.19
C THR A 36 1.60 -17.13 17.32
N GLY A 37 2.13 -17.25 18.54
CA GLY A 37 1.34 -17.58 19.73
C GLY A 37 0.49 -16.42 20.28
N ALA A 38 0.51 -15.24 19.65
CA ALA A 38 -0.22 -14.07 20.13
C ALA A 38 -0.72 -13.17 18.98
N GLN A 39 -1.95 -12.65 19.12
CA GLN A 39 -2.62 -11.81 18.13
C GLN A 39 -1.87 -10.50 17.86
N PHE A 40 -1.40 -9.80 18.91
CA PHE A 40 -0.68 -8.52 18.74
C PHE A 40 0.58 -8.65 17.86
N ARG A 41 1.23 -9.82 17.85
CA ARG A 41 2.39 -10.09 16.98
C ARG A 41 1.97 -10.25 15.53
N LEU A 42 0.78 -10.81 15.28
CA LEU A 42 0.20 -10.91 13.94
C LEU A 42 -0.18 -9.53 13.41
N ASP A 43 -0.75 -8.67 14.26
CA ASP A 43 -1.11 -7.30 13.87
C ASP A 43 0.14 -6.48 13.53
N LYS A 44 1.17 -6.49 14.38
CA LYS A 44 2.47 -5.86 14.09
C LYS A 44 3.13 -6.42 12.82
N HIS A 45 3.01 -7.72 12.58
CA HIS A 45 3.52 -8.33 11.36
C HIS A 45 2.84 -7.75 10.11
N ARG A 46 1.51 -7.60 10.14
CA ARG A 46 0.74 -7.02 9.03
C ARG A 46 1.08 -5.54 8.83
N GLU A 47 1.21 -4.78 9.91
CA GLU A 47 1.63 -3.38 9.87
C GLU A 47 3.01 -3.20 9.23
N LYS A 48 3.98 -4.06 9.60
CA LYS A 48 5.33 -4.04 9.03
C LYS A 48 5.35 -4.46 7.57
N LYS A 49 4.58 -5.49 7.20
CA LYS A 49 4.47 -5.97 5.81
C LYS A 49 3.78 -4.96 4.88
N GLY A 50 2.90 -4.13 5.42
CA GLY A 50 2.13 -3.15 4.66
C GLY A 50 0.82 -3.71 4.09
N PRO A 51 0.04 -2.87 3.38
CA PRO A 51 -1.24 -3.27 2.82
C PRO A 51 -1.09 -4.36 1.76
N LEU A 52 -1.93 -5.40 1.83
CA LEU A 52 -2.01 -6.43 0.82
C LEU A 52 -2.84 -5.93 -0.37
N VAL A 53 -2.18 -5.81 -1.51
CA VAL A 53 -2.82 -5.43 -2.77
C VAL A 53 -3.16 -6.69 -3.53
N ALA A 54 -4.44 -6.90 -3.80
CA ALA A 54 -4.88 -8.03 -4.60
C ALA A 54 -5.67 -7.63 -5.83
N LYS A 55 -5.49 -8.43 -6.89
CA LYS A 55 -6.21 -8.38 -8.15
C LYS A 55 -7.33 -9.42 -8.11
N PHE A 56 -8.54 -8.93 -8.30
CA PHE A 56 -9.77 -9.71 -8.35
C PHE A 56 -10.23 -9.86 -9.79
N SER A 57 -10.78 -11.02 -10.10
CA SER A 57 -11.49 -11.28 -11.34
C SER A 57 -12.83 -11.93 -11.01
N CYS A 58 -13.92 -11.32 -11.45
CA CYS A 58 -15.24 -11.88 -11.21
C CYS A 58 -15.55 -13.01 -12.21
N PRO A 59 -15.87 -14.23 -11.76
CA PRO A 59 -16.17 -15.34 -12.66
C PRO A 59 -17.49 -15.16 -13.44
N GLY A 60 -18.44 -14.38 -12.93
CA GLY A 60 -19.76 -14.21 -13.55
C GLY A 60 -19.85 -13.10 -14.61
N CYS A 61 -18.92 -12.15 -14.61
CA CYS A 61 -18.97 -11.02 -15.55
C CYS A 61 -17.60 -10.58 -16.09
N SER A 62 -16.56 -11.34 -15.77
CA SER A 62 -15.16 -11.09 -16.19
C SER A 62 -14.63 -9.70 -15.80
N PHE A 63 -15.29 -9.00 -14.88
CA PHE A 63 -14.85 -7.71 -14.40
C PHE A 63 -13.64 -7.88 -13.48
N THR A 64 -12.58 -7.13 -13.76
CA THR A 64 -11.33 -7.16 -12.99
C THR A 64 -11.11 -5.87 -12.22
N TRP A 65 -10.63 -5.95 -10.99
CA TRP A 65 -10.29 -4.77 -10.18
C TRP A 65 -9.14 -5.07 -9.22
N THR A 66 -8.57 -4.00 -8.66
CA THR A 66 -7.49 -4.08 -7.66
C THR A 66 -7.95 -3.44 -6.35
N SER A 67 -7.64 -4.06 -5.22
CA SER A 67 -7.94 -3.51 -3.88
C SER A 67 -6.69 -3.55 -3.01
N ALA A 68 -6.42 -2.48 -2.26
CA ALA A 68 -5.28 -2.37 -1.33
C ALA A 68 -5.57 -2.89 0.08
N HIS A 69 -6.82 -3.26 0.37
CA HIS A 69 -7.25 -3.88 1.63
C HIS A 69 -7.83 -5.26 1.34
N ALA A 70 -7.09 -6.04 0.54
CA ALA A 70 -7.47 -7.40 0.25
C ALA A 70 -6.99 -8.35 1.35
N TYR A 71 -7.64 -9.51 1.45
CA TYR A 71 -7.19 -10.63 2.26
C TYR A 71 -7.16 -11.85 1.35
N CYS A 72 -6.10 -12.66 1.40
CA CYS A 72 -6.00 -13.88 0.59
C CYS A 72 -7.15 -14.86 0.89
N SER A 73 -7.66 -14.85 2.12
CA SER A 73 -8.70 -15.74 2.60
C SER A 73 -10.13 -15.22 2.39
N HIS A 74 -10.34 -14.00 1.89
CA HIS A 74 -11.67 -13.40 1.82
C HIS A 74 -12.06 -12.99 0.40
N TYR A 75 -13.35 -13.12 0.09
CA TYR A 75 -13.89 -12.66 -1.19
C TYR A 75 -14.32 -11.20 -1.11
N GLN A 76 -14.28 -10.50 -2.23
CA GLN A 76 -14.95 -9.21 -2.39
C GLN A 76 -16.17 -9.38 -3.30
N GLN A 77 -17.24 -8.65 -3.01
CA GLN A 77 -18.42 -8.63 -3.86
C GLN A 77 -18.14 -7.82 -5.13
N CYS A 78 -18.46 -8.40 -6.29
CA CYS A 78 -18.36 -7.71 -7.56
C CYS A 78 -19.39 -6.58 -7.61
N LYS A 79 -18.96 -5.37 -7.95
CA LYS A 79 -19.86 -4.21 -8.10
C LYS A 79 -20.88 -4.37 -9.23
N ARG A 80 -20.60 -5.21 -10.22
CA ARG A 80 -21.44 -5.39 -11.41
C ARG A 80 -22.53 -6.44 -11.21
N CYS A 81 -22.18 -7.61 -10.69
CA CYS A 81 -23.11 -8.74 -10.58
C CYS A 81 -23.34 -9.22 -9.14
N LYS A 82 -22.72 -8.57 -8.15
CA LYS A 82 -22.74 -8.97 -6.72
C LYS A 82 -22.18 -10.38 -6.44
N GLY A 83 -21.62 -11.04 -7.45
CA GLY A 83 -20.95 -12.33 -7.31
C GLY A 83 -19.70 -12.23 -6.43
N LYS A 84 -19.36 -13.35 -5.78
CA LYS A 84 -18.15 -13.46 -4.96
C LYS A 84 -16.93 -13.57 -5.88
N ALA A 85 -16.00 -12.62 -5.78
CA ALA A 85 -14.71 -12.69 -6.47
C ALA A 85 -13.60 -12.90 -5.45
N TYR A 86 -12.79 -13.92 -5.69
CA TYR A 86 -11.61 -14.20 -4.90
C TYR A 86 -10.39 -13.57 -5.58
N PRO A 87 -9.40 -13.13 -4.80
CA PRO A 87 -8.17 -12.60 -5.35
C PRO A 87 -7.39 -13.74 -6.05
N HIS A 88 -7.03 -13.55 -7.32
CA HIS A 88 -6.20 -14.52 -8.05
C HIS A 88 -4.71 -14.20 -7.90
N ARG A 89 -4.37 -12.95 -7.55
CA ARG A 89 -3.00 -12.53 -7.25
C ARG A 89 -3.07 -11.54 -6.10
N ALA A 90 -2.31 -11.78 -5.04
CA ALA A 90 -2.20 -10.89 -3.90
C ALA A 90 -0.74 -10.70 -3.55
N GLU A 91 -0.32 -9.45 -3.40
CA GLU A 91 1.07 -9.08 -3.13
C GLU A 91 1.10 -8.00 -2.05
N TYR A 92 2.01 -8.13 -1.11
CA TYR A 92 2.25 -7.08 -0.12
C TYR A 92 2.96 -5.91 -0.80
N LYS A 93 2.41 -4.70 -0.66
CA LYS A 93 3.18 -3.50 -0.96
C LYS A 93 4.25 -3.35 0.10
N LYS A 94 5.51 -3.63 -0.27
CA LYS A 94 6.66 -3.16 0.52
C LYS A 94 6.48 -1.66 0.68
N LYS A 95 6.54 -1.16 1.93
CA LYS A 95 6.85 0.25 2.13
C LYS A 95 8.14 0.48 1.35
N LYS A 96 8.16 1.51 0.49
CA LYS A 96 9.41 1.92 -0.14
C LYS A 96 10.35 2.13 1.05
N GLU A 97 11.34 1.27 1.20
CA GLU A 97 12.48 1.59 2.03
C GLU A 97 12.96 2.91 1.42
N GLU A 98 12.75 3.99 2.18
CA GLU A 98 13.49 5.21 1.89
C GLU A 98 14.94 4.74 1.90
N GLU A 99 15.53 4.80 0.72
CA GLU A 99 16.93 4.59 0.45
C GLU A 99 17.67 5.48 1.46
N ASP A 100 18.19 4.86 2.51
CA ASP A 100 19.19 5.43 3.39
C ASP A 100 20.46 5.61 2.53
N ASP A 101 21.15 6.74 2.73
CA ASP A 101 22.38 7.18 2.05
C ASP A 101 22.27 7.71 0.60
N GLU A 102 21.61 8.85 0.45
CA GLU A 102 22.27 10.09 0.01
C GLU A 102 21.34 11.24 0.39
N GLU A 103 21.75 12.03 1.39
CA GLU A 103 21.10 13.26 1.80
C GLU A 103 21.24 14.30 0.67
N GLU A 104 20.52 14.13 -0.44
CA GLU A 104 20.10 15.30 -1.21
C GLU A 104 19.09 16.04 -0.34
N GLU A 105 19.58 17.02 0.42
CA GLU A 105 18.75 18.05 1.04
C GLU A 105 17.77 18.58 0.00
N LYS A 106 16.53 18.08 0.02
CA LYS A 106 15.49 18.62 -0.86
C LYS A 106 15.38 20.10 -0.54
N PRO A 107 15.58 21.00 -1.52
CA PRO A 107 15.52 22.43 -1.26
C PRO A 107 14.17 22.73 -0.63
N LYS A 108 14.19 23.32 0.57
CA LYS A 108 12.99 23.75 1.28
C LYS A 108 12.25 24.69 0.32
N LYS A 109 11.04 24.30 -0.06
CA LYS A 109 10.24 25.10 -1.00
C LYS A 109 10.06 26.50 -0.42
N PRO A 110 10.28 27.56 -1.21
CA PRO A 110 10.21 28.93 -0.70
C PRO A 110 8.81 29.21 -0.17
N HIS A 111 8.75 29.96 0.92
CA HIS A 111 7.49 30.36 1.52
C HIS A 111 6.77 31.36 0.59
N LEU A 112 5.61 30.97 0.09
CA LEU A 112 4.78 31.81 -0.78
C LEU A 112 4.01 32.85 0.05
N ALA A 113 4.73 33.86 0.55
CA ALA A 113 4.18 35.01 1.28
C ALA A 113 2.90 35.62 0.66
N PRO A 114 2.75 35.80 -0.67
CA PRO A 114 1.53 36.38 -1.25
C PRO A 114 0.29 35.47 -1.17
N LEU A 115 0.44 34.21 -0.75
CA LEU A 115 -0.67 33.28 -0.52
C LEU A 115 -0.89 33.02 0.98
N CYS A 116 0.06 33.40 1.83
CA CYS A 116 -0.03 33.24 3.27
C CYS A 116 -0.92 34.33 3.88
N GLU A 117 -2.11 33.97 4.35
CA GLU A 117 -3.07 34.90 4.96
C GLU A 117 -2.52 35.59 6.21
N ARG A 118 -1.58 34.94 6.90
CA ARG A 118 -0.90 35.47 8.08
C ARG A 118 0.05 36.62 7.73
N CYS A 119 0.81 36.48 6.63
CA CYS A 119 1.61 37.58 6.08
C CYS A 119 0.73 38.69 5.49
N LYS A 120 -0.40 38.34 4.84
CA LYS A 120 -1.37 39.34 4.37
C LYS A 120 -1.97 40.16 5.51
N SER A 121 -2.17 39.56 6.67
CA SER A 121 -2.66 40.25 7.87
C SER A 121 -1.60 41.10 8.58
N GLY A 122 -0.37 41.20 8.05
CA GLY A 122 0.71 42.00 8.64
C GLY A 122 1.35 41.36 9.88
N LEU A 123 1.14 40.06 10.11
CA LEU A 123 1.75 39.31 11.20
C LEU A 123 2.98 38.55 10.68
N GLU A 124 4.07 38.58 11.46
CA GLU A 124 5.31 37.89 11.10
C GLU A 124 5.11 36.37 11.09
N CYS A 125 5.59 35.72 10.03
CA CYS A 125 5.51 34.28 9.84
C CYS A 125 6.91 33.69 9.97
N SER A 126 7.06 32.69 10.84
CA SER A 126 8.33 31.99 11.08
C SER A 126 8.90 31.22 9.87
N ALA A 127 8.15 31.16 8.76
CA ALA A 127 8.60 30.59 7.49
C ALA A 127 9.24 31.63 6.54
N ALA A 128 9.28 32.91 6.91
CA ALA A 128 9.84 33.99 6.08
C ALA A 128 11.37 34.17 6.23
N GLU A 129 12.01 33.53 7.20
CA GLU A 129 13.43 33.76 7.53
C GLU A 129 14.43 32.97 6.67
N GLN A 130 14.16 32.78 5.38
CA GLN A 130 15.13 32.19 4.44
C GLN A 130 14.98 32.77 3.02
N ASP A 131 15.12 34.09 2.86
CA ASP A 131 15.43 34.69 1.56
C ASP A 131 15.83 36.17 1.70
N ASP A 132 17.02 36.45 2.25
CA ASP A 132 17.64 37.78 2.16
C ASP A 132 19.17 37.66 2.02
N LEU A 133 19.63 37.15 0.88
CA LEU A 133 21.01 37.40 0.44
C LEU A 133 21.15 37.56 -1.08
N ALA A 134 20.26 38.33 -1.68
CA ALA A 134 20.39 38.72 -3.08
C ALA A 134 19.90 40.15 -3.34
N SER A 135 20.32 41.14 -2.52
CA SER A 135 20.19 42.57 -2.87
C SER A 135 21.10 43.52 -2.06
N MET A 136 22.32 43.10 -1.65
CA MET A 136 23.24 43.99 -0.91
C MET A 136 24.46 44.53 -1.67
N PHE A 137 24.67 44.22 -2.95
CA PHE A 137 25.70 44.93 -3.72
C PHE A 137 25.27 45.19 -5.16
N GLN A 138 24.79 46.41 -5.41
CA GLN A 138 25.37 47.33 -6.41
C GLN A 138 24.50 48.60 -6.49
N GLY A 139 24.82 49.52 -5.58
CA GLY A 139 24.21 50.84 -5.53
C GLY A 139 25.06 51.85 -4.76
N LEU A 140 26.38 51.80 -4.89
CA LEU A 140 27.24 52.92 -4.48
C LEU A 140 27.91 53.52 -5.71
N ARG A 141 27.45 54.73 -6.03
CA ARG A 141 28.08 55.68 -6.94
C ARG A 141 29.49 56.02 -6.44
N VAL A 142 30.44 56.14 -7.36
CA VAL A 142 31.49 57.17 -7.34
C VAL A 142 31.31 58.00 -8.60
#